data_AF-A0A7T7UUN8-F1
#
_entry.id   AF-A0A7T7UUN8-F1
#
_cell.length_a   1.000
_cell.length_b   1.000
_cell.length_c   1.000
_cell.angle_alpha   90.00
_cell.angle_beta   90.00
_cell.angle_gamma   90.00
#
_symmetry.space_group_name_H-M   'P 1'
#
loop_
_entity.id
_entity.type
_entity.pdbx_description
1 polymer ?
#
loop_
_entity_poly.entity_id
_entity_poly.type
_entity_poly.pdbx_seq_one_letter_code
_entity_poly.pdbx_strand_id
1 'polypeptide(L)'
;MSVNSKIGKGLYIGHPFAITINPESIIGENCNIHKGVTIGQENRGKKKGTPSIGNEVWIGINSTIVGNVRIGNDVLISANSFVNFDVPDHSIVIGNPGKIIPKENATKDYINNKYNDTCK
;
A
#
# COMPACT_ATOMS: atom_id res chain seq x y z
N MET A 1 -1.44 -13.07 -5.44
CA MET A 1 -0.24 -13.17 -4.59
C MET A 1 0.55 -14.40 -5.00
N SER A 2 1.88 -14.37 -4.95
CA SER A 2 2.75 -15.52 -5.19
C SER A 2 3.39 -15.97 -3.88
N VAL A 3 3.84 -17.21 -3.81
CA VAL A 3 4.63 -17.72 -2.68
C VAL A 3 5.95 -16.98 -2.49
N ASN A 4 6.42 -16.27 -3.53
CA ASN A 4 7.65 -15.46 -3.50
C ASN A 4 7.41 -14.01 -3.08
N SER A 5 6.16 -13.61 -2.80
CA SER A 5 5.85 -12.23 -2.45
C SER A 5 6.54 -11.82 -1.14
N LYS A 6 7.24 -10.68 -1.17
CA LYS A 6 7.96 -10.13 -0.01
C LYS A 6 7.00 -9.29 0.82
N ILE A 7 6.36 -9.91 1.82
CA ILE A 7 5.36 -9.27 2.66
C ILE A 7 5.79 -9.33 4.13
N GLY A 8 5.81 -8.17 4.80
CA GLY A 8 6.10 -8.05 6.22
C GLY A 8 5.02 -8.66 7.11
N LYS A 9 5.33 -8.77 8.41
CA LYS A 9 4.40 -9.30 9.42
C LYS A 9 3.21 -8.35 9.62
N GLY A 10 2.11 -8.86 10.16
CA GLY A 10 0.94 -8.04 10.50
C GLY A 10 0.11 -7.57 9.31
N LEU A 11 0.25 -8.19 8.13
CA LEU A 11 -0.63 -7.93 6.99
C LEU A 11 -2.08 -8.23 7.36
N TYR A 12 -2.95 -7.24 7.18
CA TYR A 12 -4.39 -7.40 7.30
C TYR A 12 -5.05 -7.31 5.91
N ILE A 13 -5.89 -8.30 5.60
CA ILE A 13 -6.71 -8.29 4.39
C ILE A 13 -8.17 -8.02 4.76
N GLY A 14 -8.63 -6.82 4.46
CA GLY A 14 -10.00 -6.36 4.73
C GLY A 14 -10.96 -6.71 3.61
N HIS A 15 -12.06 -7.42 3.94
CA HIS A 15 -13.12 -7.79 3.00
C HIS A 15 -12.59 -8.43 1.69
N PRO A 16 -11.93 -9.62 1.78
CA PRO A 16 -11.08 -10.16 0.71
C PRO A 16 -11.88 -10.52 -0.54
N PHE A 17 -11.91 -9.62 -1.54
CA PHE A 17 -12.36 -9.92 -2.90
C PHE A 17 -11.62 -9.05 -3.92
N ALA A 18 -11.27 -9.63 -5.07
CA ALA A 18 -10.65 -8.92 -6.20
C ALA A 18 -9.36 -8.14 -5.87
N ILE A 19 -8.56 -8.62 -4.91
CA ILE A 19 -7.25 -8.03 -4.59
C ILE A 19 -6.21 -8.62 -5.54
N THR A 20 -5.47 -7.75 -6.25
CA THR A 20 -4.39 -8.13 -7.15
C THR A 20 -3.07 -7.59 -6.61
N ILE A 21 -2.12 -8.47 -6.35
CA ILE A 21 -0.78 -8.10 -5.89
C ILE A 21 0.24 -8.80 -6.78
N ASN A 22 1.11 -8.00 -7.40
CA ASN A 22 2.22 -8.50 -8.20
C ASN A 22 3.21 -9.29 -7.33
N PRO A 23 3.68 -10.48 -7.77
CA PRO A 23 4.66 -11.29 -7.04
C PRO A 23 5.93 -10.55 -6.61
N GLU A 24 6.42 -9.63 -7.44
CA GLU A 24 7.67 -8.90 -7.23
C GLU A 24 7.47 -7.58 -6.46
N SER A 25 6.25 -7.29 -6.00
CA SER A 25 6.01 -6.15 -5.11
C SER A 25 6.52 -6.45 -3.70
N ILE A 26 7.01 -5.39 -3.05
CA ILE A 26 7.43 -5.42 -1.65
C ILE A 26 6.34 -4.75 -0.83
N ILE A 27 5.91 -5.38 0.26
CA ILE A 27 4.95 -4.83 1.22
C ILE A 27 5.58 -4.89 2.60
N GLY A 28 5.66 -3.76 3.28
CA GLY A 28 6.18 -3.64 4.64
C GLY A 28 5.29 -4.29 5.69
N GLU A 29 5.62 -4.04 6.95
CA GLU A 29 4.90 -4.56 8.10
C GLU A 29 3.61 -3.78 8.37
N ASN A 30 2.64 -4.45 9.02
CA ASN A 30 1.40 -3.85 9.52
C ASN A 30 0.59 -3.11 8.44
N CYS A 31 0.61 -3.59 7.20
CA CYS A 31 -0.17 -3.01 6.12
C CYS A 31 -1.60 -3.55 6.09
N ASN A 32 -2.56 -2.68 5.76
CA ASN A 32 -3.96 -3.05 5.55
C ASN A 32 -4.30 -2.93 4.06
N ILE A 33 -4.76 -4.03 3.45
CA ILE A 33 -5.16 -4.06 2.04
C ILE A 33 -6.64 -4.44 1.95
N HIS A 34 -7.44 -3.58 1.32
CA HIS A 34 -8.88 -3.79 1.20
C HIS A 34 -9.30 -4.33 -0.17
N LYS A 35 -10.55 -4.78 -0.25
CA LYS A 35 -11.23 -5.23 -1.48
C LYS A 35 -10.86 -4.41 -2.71
N GLY A 36 -10.57 -5.09 -3.82
CA GLY A 36 -10.39 -4.46 -5.14
C GLY A 36 -9.06 -3.73 -5.33
N VAL A 37 -8.18 -3.72 -4.32
CA VAL A 37 -6.86 -3.09 -4.46
C VAL A 37 -6.03 -3.79 -5.53
N THR A 38 -5.39 -3.00 -6.37
CA THR A 38 -4.41 -3.46 -7.36
C THR A 38 -3.03 -2.89 -7.04
N ILE A 39 -2.06 -3.76 -6.78
CA ILE A 39 -0.63 -3.46 -6.72
C ILE A 39 0.02 -4.11 -7.94
N GLY A 40 0.23 -3.32 -8.98
CA GLY A 40 0.51 -3.81 -10.34
C GLY A 40 1.81 -3.31 -10.94
N GLN A 41 2.28 -3.99 -11.98
CA GLN A 41 3.51 -3.65 -12.69
C GLN A 41 3.25 -2.66 -13.83
N GLU A 42 4.13 -1.69 -14.01
CA GLU A 42 4.28 -1.02 -15.31
C GLU A 42 5.33 -1.75 -16.16
N ASN A 43 4.98 -2.07 -17.41
CA ASN A 43 5.82 -2.90 -18.28
C ASN A 43 6.90 -2.12 -19.04
N ARG A 44 6.81 -0.79 -19.09
CA ARG A 44 7.69 0.09 -19.89
C ARG A 44 7.76 1.49 -19.30
N GLY A 45 8.66 2.31 -19.84
CA GLY A 45 8.82 3.71 -19.43
C GLY A 45 9.68 3.88 -18.19
N LYS A 46 9.75 5.11 -17.69
CA LYS A 46 10.64 5.50 -16.58
C LYS A 46 10.29 4.79 -15.26
N LYS A 47 9.04 4.37 -15.09
CA LYS A 47 8.53 3.66 -13.90
C LYS A 47 8.31 2.17 -14.18
N LYS A 48 9.01 1.58 -15.16
CA LYS A 48 8.97 0.12 -15.38
C LYS A 48 9.35 -0.63 -14.11
N GLY A 49 8.50 -1.55 -13.67
CA GLY A 49 8.70 -2.36 -12.47
C GLY A 49 7.46 -2.36 -11.57
N THR A 50 7.66 -2.74 -10.31
CA THR A 50 6.61 -3.02 -9.33
C THR A 50 6.68 -2.09 -8.11
N PRO A 51 5.55 -1.82 -7.44
CA PRO A 51 5.55 -0.96 -6.25
C PRO A 51 6.31 -1.56 -5.07
N SER A 52 6.96 -0.68 -4.31
CA SER A 52 7.47 -0.95 -2.97
C SER A 52 6.66 -0.17 -1.95
N ILE A 53 5.98 -0.87 -1.05
CA ILE A 53 5.12 -0.30 -0.01
C ILE A 53 5.84 -0.37 1.34
N GLY A 54 5.94 0.77 2.03
CA GLY A 54 6.52 0.88 3.36
C GLY A 54 5.69 0.24 4.46
N ASN A 55 6.04 0.53 5.71
CA ASN A 55 5.35 0.01 6.89
C ASN A 55 4.12 0.84 7.23
N GLU A 56 3.14 0.20 7.87
CA GLU A 56 1.93 0.87 8.37
C GLU A 56 1.18 1.62 7.27
N VAL A 57 1.03 0.98 6.11
CA VAL A 57 0.30 1.56 4.99
C VAL A 57 -1.13 1.01 4.95
N TRP A 58 -2.10 1.91 4.92
CA TRP A 58 -3.51 1.58 4.75
C TRP A 58 -3.94 1.86 3.31
N ILE A 59 -4.42 0.83 2.61
CA ILE A 59 -4.81 0.94 1.19
C ILE A 59 -6.31 0.70 1.06
N GLY A 60 -7.03 1.78 0.78
CA GLY A 60 -8.49 1.79 0.65
C GLY A 60 -9.02 1.00 -0.54
N ILE A 61 -10.31 0.69 -0.48
CA ILE A 61 -11.00 -0.13 -1.49
C ILE A 61 -10.77 0.39 -2.92
N ASN A 62 -10.60 -0.54 -3.86
CA ASN A 62 -10.44 -0.28 -5.30
C ASN A 62 -9.29 0.68 -5.69
N SER A 63 -8.37 0.98 -4.77
CA SER A 63 -7.21 1.81 -5.10
C SER A 63 -6.20 1.04 -5.94
N THR A 64 -5.54 1.75 -6.84
CA THR A 64 -4.58 1.17 -7.79
C THR A 64 -3.24 1.84 -7.63
N ILE A 65 -2.21 1.03 -7.36
CA ILE A 65 -0.81 1.44 -7.21
C ILE A 65 -0.02 0.70 -8.28
N VAL A 66 0.60 1.43 -9.21
CA VAL A 66 1.28 0.81 -10.36
C VAL A 66 2.63 1.44 -10.67
N GLY A 67 3.54 0.59 -11.13
CA GLY A 67 4.89 0.97 -11.54
C GLY A 67 5.91 0.87 -10.43
N ASN A 68 7.18 1.07 -10.79
CA ASN A 68 8.30 1.19 -9.87
C ASN A 68 8.20 2.52 -9.11
N VAL A 69 7.36 2.51 -8.08
CA VAL A 69 7.07 3.63 -7.20
C VAL A 69 7.27 3.20 -5.75
N ARG A 70 7.71 4.14 -4.92
CA ARG A 70 7.89 3.95 -3.50
C ARG A 70 6.77 4.64 -2.73
N ILE A 71 6.04 3.86 -1.93
CA ILE A 71 5.12 4.39 -0.92
C ILE A 71 5.85 4.36 0.42
N GLY A 72 5.89 5.51 1.09
CA GLY A 72 6.51 5.69 2.39
C GLY A 72 5.82 4.93 3.53
N ASN A 73 6.28 5.18 4.75
CA ASN A 73 5.70 4.66 5.98
C ASN A 73 4.55 5.54 6.47
N ASP A 74 3.59 4.97 7.22
CA ASP A 74 2.42 5.70 7.74
C ASP A 74 1.72 6.48 6.62
N VAL A 75 1.29 5.74 5.60
CA VAL A 75 0.58 6.31 4.43
C VAL A 75 -0.83 5.76 4.37
N LEU A 76 -1.79 6.67 4.19
CA LEU A 76 -3.18 6.32 3.90
C LEU A 76 -3.48 6.60 2.43
N ILE A 77 -3.71 5.55 1.65
CA ILE A 77 -4.19 5.66 0.28
C ILE A 77 -5.71 5.54 0.32
N SER A 78 -6.40 6.66 0.09
CA SER A 78 -7.85 6.73 0.13
C SER A 78 -8.47 5.84 -0.94
N ALA A 79 -9.70 5.38 -0.71
CA ALA A 79 -10.46 4.57 -1.66
C ALA A 79 -10.51 5.16 -3.07
N ASN A 80 -10.50 4.30 -4.09
CA ASN A 80 -10.53 4.64 -5.51
C ASN A 80 -9.41 5.59 -5.97
N SER A 81 -8.27 5.64 -5.27
CA SER A 81 -7.13 6.48 -5.67
C SER A 81 -6.25 5.78 -6.70
N PHE A 82 -5.72 6.55 -7.66
CA PHE A 82 -4.71 6.08 -8.61
C PHE A 82 -3.34 6.65 -8.27
N VAL A 83 -2.39 5.77 -7.97
CA VAL A 83 -1.04 6.11 -7.52
C VAL A 83 -0.02 5.51 -8.46
N ASN A 84 0.63 6.35 -9.25
CA ASN A 84 1.74 5.97 -10.11
C ASN A 84 2.95 6.89 -9.89
N PHE A 85 3.14 7.39 -8.67
CA PHE A 85 4.22 8.28 -8.26
C PHE A 85 4.68 7.94 -6.83
N ASP A 86 5.87 8.39 -6.46
CA ASP A 86 6.40 8.18 -5.12
C ASP A 86 5.61 9.01 -4.10
N VAL A 87 5.29 8.39 -2.97
CA VAL A 87 4.57 9.01 -1.86
C VAL A 87 5.51 9.05 -0.66
N PRO A 88 5.78 10.23 -0.08
CA PRO A 88 6.62 10.34 1.11
C PRO A 88 5.91 9.74 2.33
N ASP A 89 6.68 9.52 3.39
CA ASP A 89 6.16 9.10 4.69
C ASP A 89 5.11 10.10 5.21
N HIS A 90 4.27 9.68 6.16
CA HIS A 90 3.30 10.53 6.85
C HIS A 90 2.40 11.29 5.87
N SER A 91 1.68 10.55 5.04
CA SER A 91 0.92 11.14 3.92
C SER A 91 -0.43 10.49 3.72
N ILE A 92 -1.39 11.30 3.29
CA ILE A 92 -2.67 10.84 2.76
C ILE A 92 -2.66 11.07 1.24
N VAL A 93 -3.03 10.05 0.46
CA VAL A 93 -3.23 10.17 -0.98
C VAL A 93 -4.70 10.07 -1.32
N ILE A 94 -5.21 11.04 -2.08
CA ILE A 94 -6.62 11.06 -2.52
C ILE A 94 -6.75 11.18 -4.04
N GLY A 95 -7.71 10.44 -4.59
CA GLY A 95 -8.32 10.68 -5.89
C GLY A 95 -7.54 10.20 -7.11
N ASN A 96 -8.04 10.60 -8.27
CA ASN A 96 -7.45 10.39 -9.59
C ASN A 96 -7.71 11.65 -10.44
N PRO A 97 -6.68 12.47 -10.75
CA PRO A 97 -5.27 12.26 -10.45
C PRO A 97 -4.99 12.33 -8.94
N GLY A 98 -4.08 11.47 -8.46
CA GLY A 98 -3.72 11.40 -7.04
C GLY A 98 -3.09 12.70 -6.53
N LYS A 99 -3.50 13.13 -5.34
CA LYS A 99 -2.92 14.28 -4.62
C LYS A 99 -2.40 13.83 -3.27
N ILE A 100 -1.20 14.29 -2.92
CA ILE A 100 -0.56 14.03 -1.64
C ILE A 100 -0.94 15.14 -0.65
N ILE A 101 -1.36 14.76 0.55
CA ILE A 101 -1.62 15.63 1.68
C ILE A 101 -0.70 15.17 2.82
N PRO A 102 0.33 15.96 3.20
CA PRO A 102 1.17 15.63 4.35
C PRO A 102 0.33 15.55 5.63
N LYS A 103 0.52 14.46 6.39
CA LYS A 103 -0.21 14.18 7.61
C LYS A 103 0.56 13.22 8.51
N GLU A 104 1.03 13.73 9.64
CA GLU A 104 1.51 12.90 10.74
C GLU A 104 0.41 11.98 11.28
N ASN A 105 0.78 10.73 11.56
CA ASN A 105 -0.13 9.66 11.96
C ASN A 105 -1.29 9.48 10.97
N ALA A 106 -0.98 9.43 9.67
CA ALA A 106 -1.97 9.34 8.59
C ALA A 106 -2.89 8.13 8.74
N THR A 107 -2.37 7.04 9.32
CA THR A 107 -3.09 5.77 9.50
C THR A 107 -3.70 5.57 10.89
N LYS A 108 -3.64 6.59 11.75
CA LYS A 108 -4.24 6.55 13.08
C LYS A 108 -5.72 6.13 12.99
N ASP A 109 -6.13 5.22 13.86
CA ASP A 109 -7.48 4.65 13.95
C ASP A 109 -7.90 3.78 12.74
N TYR A 110 -7.06 3.65 11.70
CA TYR A 110 -7.27 2.77 10.54
C TYR A 110 -6.49 1.45 10.63
N ILE A 111 -5.33 1.45 11.30
CA ILE A 111 -4.50 0.26 11.57
C ILE A 111 -4.48 0.01 13.08
N ASN A 112 -5.49 -0.71 13.57
CA ASN A 112 -5.74 -0.85 15.01
C ASN A 112 -5.12 -2.10 15.64
N ASN A 113 -4.84 -3.14 14.84
CA ASN A 113 -4.30 -4.41 15.32
C ASN A 113 -2.88 -4.62 14.78
N LYS A 114 -1.96 -3.75 15.18
CA LYS A 114 -0.55 -3.86 14.78
C LYS A 114 0.04 -5.13 15.38
N TYR A 115 0.74 -5.89 14.55
CA TYR A 115 1.64 -6.91 15.01
C TYR A 115 2.81 -6.25 15.72
N ASN A 116 2.98 -6.58 16.99
CA ASN A 116 4.14 -6.22 17.79
C ASN A 116 4.87 -7.53 18.11
N ASP A 117 6.17 -7.61 17.85
CA ASP A 117 7.02 -8.79 18.17
C ASP A 117 7.19 -9.03 19.69
N THR A 118 6.30 -8.49 20.53
CA THR A 118 6.25 -8.78 21.96
C THR A 118 5.60 -10.14 22.19
N CYS A 119 6.38 -11.20 21.95
CA CYS A 119 6.33 -12.37 22.83
C CYS A 119 6.80 -11.91 24.21
N LYS A 120 5.85 -11.59 25.09
CA LYS A 120 6.00 -11.73 26.54
C LYS A 120 4.94 -12.71 27.01
#